data_AF-A0A349YT43-F1
#
_entry.id   AF-A0A349YT43-F1
#
_cell.length_a   1.000
_cell.length_b   1.000
_cell.length_c   1.000
_cell.angle_alpha   90.00
_cell.angle_beta   90.00
_cell.angle_gamma   90.00
#
_symmetry.space_group_name_H-M   'P 1'
#
loop_
_entity.id
_entity.type
_entity.pdbx_description
1 polymer ?
#
loop_
_entity_poly.entity_id
_entity_poly.type
_entity_poly.pdbx_seq_one_letter_code
_entity_poly.pdbx_strand_id
1 'polypeptide(L)'
;MDMTKREENEFLKRIEDAKLRNIFVQEEIKPNSHIRGVYGFFAKRDDEEIPFYIGKSNNIFNRMFTGHIYHYLRGVRNTDVQKRIEDFLNNGYFIEVRILKKVRYKGDSFIQDANRLALAELKEIVKQQNKGFCITEDQISEAVKQKTEKKEWNDKFTE
;
A
#
# COMPACT_ATOMS: atom_id res chain seq x y z
N MET A 1 1.26 -4.85 23.44
CA MET A 1 0.02 -5.24 24.12
C MET A 1 -0.67 -6.22 23.22
N ASP A 2 -1.05 -7.36 23.78
CA ASP A 2 -1.82 -8.34 23.04
C ASP A 2 -3.24 -7.83 22.84
N MET A 3 -3.77 -8.09 21.64
CA MET A 3 -5.11 -7.68 21.23
C MET A 3 -6.17 -8.37 22.09
N THR A 4 -7.19 -7.64 22.51
CA THR A 4 -8.32 -8.23 23.24
C THR A 4 -9.18 -9.07 22.30
N LYS A 5 -9.91 -10.05 22.84
CA LYS A 5 -10.87 -10.87 22.07
C LYS A 5 -11.90 -10.02 21.32
N ARG A 6 -12.32 -8.88 21.92
CA ARG A 6 -13.26 -7.95 21.29
C ARG A 6 -12.65 -7.29 20.06
N GLU A 7 -11.42 -6.79 20.17
CA GLU A 7 -10.71 -6.16 19.05
C GLU A 7 -10.43 -7.17 17.95
N GLU A 8 -10.02 -8.39 18.30
CA GLU A 8 -9.79 -9.47 17.33
C GLU A 8 -11.05 -9.78 16.52
N ASN A 9 -12.20 -9.94 17.18
CA ASN A 9 -13.47 -10.17 16.51
C ASN A 9 -13.86 -9.01 15.57
N GLU A 10 -13.58 -7.77 15.97
CA GLU A 10 -13.84 -6.60 15.12
C GLU A 10 -12.95 -6.61 13.87
N PHE A 11 -11.68 -6.96 14.02
CA PHE A 11 -10.76 -7.10 12.90
C PHE A 11 -11.15 -8.24 11.95
N LEU A 12 -11.55 -9.39 12.48
CA LEU A 12 -12.06 -10.51 11.67
C LEU A 12 -13.28 -10.08 10.87
N LYS A 13 -14.22 -9.35 11.48
CA LYS A 13 -15.36 -8.79 10.76
C LYS A 13 -14.93 -7.87 9.61
N ARG A 14 -13.96 -6.98 9.83
CA ARG A 14 -13.44 -6.08 8.77
C ARG A 14 -12.79 -6.85 7.62
N ILE A 15 -12.14 -7.98 7.90
CA ILE A 15 -11.56 -8.86 6.87
C ILE A 15 -12.68 -9.49 6.04
N GLU A 16 -13.73 -10.00 6.68
CA GLU A 16 -14.88 -10.57 5.97
C GLU A 16 -15.63 -9.51 5.15
N ASP A 17 -15.85 -8.32 5.72
CA ASP A 17 -16.45 -7.19 5.00
C ASP A 17 -15.63 -6.79 3.75
N ALA A 18 -14.29 -6.86 3.83
CA ALA A 18 -13.40 -6.65 2.69
C ALA A 18 -13.56 -7.73 1.62
N LYS A 19 -13.61 -9.01 2.01
CA LYS A 19 -13.82 -10.13 1.09
C LYS A 19 -15.16 -10.04 0.35
N LEU A 20 -16.23 -9.67 1.07
CA LEU A 20 -17.56 -9.44 0.49
C LEU A 20 -17.56 -8.29 -0.54
N ARG A 21 -16.56 -7.41 -0.50
CA ARG A 21 -16.33 -6.31 -1.45
C ARG A 21 -15.28 -6.67 -2.51
N ASN A 22 -14.91 -7.95 -2.67
CA ASN A 22 -13.84 -8.43 -3.56
C ASN A 22 -12.47 -7.81 -3.27
N ILE A 23 -12.16 -7.53 -2.00
CA ILE A 23 -10.84 -7.08 -1.54
C ILE A 23 -10.22 -8.19 -0.70
N PHE A 24 -9.11 -8.74 -1.18
CA PHE A 24 -8.39 -9.85 -0.57
C PHE A 24 -7.03 -9.38 -0.11
N VAL A 25 -6.62 -9.84 1.08
CA VAL A 25 -5.27 -9.64 1.60
C VAL A 25 -4.56 -10.99 1.65
N GLN A 26 -3.27 -11.02 1.33
CA GLN A 26 -2.44 -12.23 1.45
C GLN A 26 -2.59 -12.83 2.86
N GLU A 27 -2.69 -14.16 2.95
CA GLU A 27 -3.02 -14.91 4.17
C GLU A 27 -2.18 -14.53 5.40
N GLU A 28 -0.90 -14.21 5.19
CA GLU A 28 0.00 -13.79 6.27
C GLU A 28 -0.40 -12.45 6.92
N ILE A 29 -1.16 -11.60 6.24
CA ILE A 29 -1.65 -10.30 6.72
C ILE A 29 -2.89 -10.53 7.59
N LYS A 30 -2.65 -11.07 8.79
CA LYS A 30 -3.70 -11.40 9.78
C LYS A 30 -3.49 -10.65 11.11
N PRO A 31 -4.49 -10.62 12.00
CA PRO A 31 -4.34 -10.04 13.34
C PRO A 31 -3.08 -10.57 14.03
N ASN A 32 -2.37 -9.70 14.75
CA ASN A 32 -1.12 -10.01 15.47
C ASN A 32 0.06 -10.50 14.60
N SER A 33 0.00 -10.37 13.26
CA SER A 33 1.11 -10.78 12.37
C SER A 33 2.38 -9.92 12.51
N HIS A 34 2.26 -8.66 12.96
CA HIS A 34 3.37 -7.72 13.20
C HIS A 34 4.38 -7.60 12.04
N ILE A 35 3.91 -7.75 10.80
CA ILE A 35 4.78 -7.75 9.63
C ILE A 35 5.18 -6.31 9.30
N ARG A 36 6.48 -6.03 9.39
CA ARG A 36 7.11 -4.82 8.86
C ARG A 36 7.62 -5.06 7.46
N GLY A 37 7.31 -4.16 6.54
CA GLY A 37 7.75 -4.29 5.16
C GLY A 37 7.03 -3.41 4.16
N VAL A 38 7.20 -3.79 2.91
CA VAL A 38 6.58 -3.20 1.73
C VAL A 38 5.42 -4.09 1.29
N TYR A 39 4.30 -3.48 0.96
CA TYR A 39 3.11 -4.11 0.41
C TYR A 39 2.72 -3.44 -0.91
N GLY A 40 1.92 -4.13 -1.71
CA GLY A 40 1.35 -3.61 -2.94
C GLY A 40 -0.13 -3.94 -3.07
N PHE A 41 -0.88 -3.06 -3.72
CA PHE A 41 -2.24 -3.29 -4.17
C PHE A 41 -2.26 -3.59 -5.66
N PHE A 42 -3.00 -4.64 -6.02
CA PHE A 42 -3.12 -5.17 -7.36
C PHE A 42 -4.61 -5.28 -7.70
N ALA A 43 -5.01 -4.72 -8.83
CA ALA A 43 -6.33 -4.98 -9.41
C ALA A 43 -6.21 -6.16 -10.38
N LYS A 44 -7.11 -7.13 -10.27
CA LYS A 44 -7.06 -8.36 -11.07
C LYS A 44 -8.42 -8.68 -11.68
N ARG A 45 -8.39 -9.09 -12.95
CA ARG A 45 -9.56 -9.54 -13.70
C ARG A 45 -9.05 -10.44 -14.82
N ASP A 46 -9.57 -11.66 -14.89
CA ASP A 46 -9.10 -12.68 -15.83
C ASP A 46 -7.57 -12.84 -15.77
N ASP A 47 -6.87 -12.66 -16.89
CA ASP A 47 -5.40 -12.72 -17.01
C ASP A 47 -4.71 -11.36 -16.76
N GLU A 48 -5.48 -10.31 -16.50
CA GLU A 48 -4.96 -8.96 -16.26
C GLU A 48 -4.63 -8.74 -14.77
N GLU A 49 -3.43 -8.21 -14.52
CA GLU A 49 -3.00 -7.76 -13.20
C GLU A 49 -2.35 -6.38 -13.31
N ILE A 50 -2.93 -5.40 -12.61
CA ILE A 50 -2.46 -4.02 -12.58
C ILE A 50 -2.01 -3.67 -11.16
N PRO A 51 -0.70 -3.52 -10.88
CA PRO A 51 -0.26 -2.87 -9.66
C PRO A 51 -0.59 -1.38 -9.71
N PHE A 52 -1.26 -0.87 -8.68
CA PHE A 52 -1.72 0.53 -8.66
C PHE A 52 -1.29 1.31 -7.41
N TYR A 53 -0.69 0.66 -6.43
CA TYR A 53 -0.14 1.33 -5.26
C TYR A 53 0.87 0.45 -4.54
N ILE A 54 2.02 1.02 -4.22
CA ILE A 54 3.03 0.44 -3.34
C ILE A 54 3.13 1.30 -2.08
N GLY A 55 3.28 0.64 -0.93
CA GLY A 55 3.46 1.34 0.34
C GLY A 55 4.32 0.55 1.32
N LYS A 56 4.86 1.25 2.32
CA LYS A 56 5.54 0.65 3.49
C LYS A 56 4.72 0.75 4.77
N SER A 57 4.98 -0.16 5.71
CA SER A 57 4.49 -0.06 7.07
C SER A 57 5.38 -0.79 8.06
N ASN A 58 5.40 -0.31 9.31
CA ASN A 58 5.93 -1.05 10.46
C ASN A 58 5.01 -2.20 10.88
N ASN A 59 3.72 -2.13 10.53
CA ASN A 59 2.75 -3.20 10.72
C ASN A 59 1.74 -3.13 9.54
N ILE A 60 1.90 -4.04 8.57
CA ILE A 60 1.09 -4.07 7.35
C ILE A 60 -0.38 -4.33 7.68
N PHE A 61 -0.67 -5.26 8.59
CA PHE A 61 -2.04 -5.57 9.00
C PHE A 61 -2.78 -4.33 9.52
N ASN A 62 -2.16 -3.61 10.46
CA ASN A 62 -2.74 -2.36 10.98
C ASN A 62 -2.93 -1.34 9.86
N ARG A 63 -1.92 -1.16 8.98
CA ARG A 63 -2.03 -0.20 7.88
C ARG A 63 -3.21 -0.51 6.93
N MET A 64 -3.57 -1.78 6.77
CA MET A 64 -4.74 -2.19 5.99
C MET A 64 -6.05 -1.94 6.75
N PHE A 65 -6.16 -2.49 7.96
CA PHE A 65 -7.45 -2.60 8.67
C PHE A 65 -7.70 -1.54 9.74
N THR A 66 -6.80 -0.57 9.88
CA THR A 66 -7.07 0.73 10.53
C THR A 66 -6.84 1.91 9.59
N GLY A 67 -6.27 1.67 8.40
CA GLY A 67 -5.97 2.65 7.37
C GLY A 67 -6.69 2.37 6.06
N HIS A 68 -5.97 1.95 5.02
CA HIS A 68 -6.44 1.93 3.63
C HIS A 68 -7.80 1.23 3.43
N ILE A 69 -7.89 -0.07 3.71
CA ILE A 69 -9.10 -0.87 3.49
C ILE A 69 -10.20 -0.42 4.47
N TYR A 70 -9.85 -0.18 5.73
CA TYR A 70 -10.82 0.26 6.73
C TYR A 70 -11.50 1.59 6.36
N HIS A 71 -10.73 2.57 5.89
CA HIS A 71 -11.26 3.84 5.41
C HIS A 71 -12.16 3.64 4.18
N TYR A 72 -11.73 2.81 3.24
CA TYR A 72 -12.55 2.45 2.08
C TYR A 72 -13.90 1.86 2.50
N LEU A 73 -13.90 0.86 3.39
CA LEU A 73 -15.11 0.17 3.89
C LEU A 73 -16.10 1.13 4.59
N ARG A 74 -15.60 2.24 5.15
CA ARG A 74 -16.43 3.28 5.78
C ARG A 74 -16.90 4.37 4.82
N GLY A 75 -16.69 4.21 3.52
CA GLY A 75 -17.10 5.18 2.50
C GLY A 75 -16.15 6.36 2.33
N VAL A 76 -14.95 6.34 2.92
CA VAL A 76 -13.97 7.42 2.75
C VAL A 76 -13.29 7.29 1.38
N ARG A 77 -13.24 8.39 0.61
CA ARG A 77 -12.61 8.47 -0.72
C ARG A 77 -11.66 9.67 -0.83
N ASN A 78 -10.97 9.99 0.27
CA ASN A 78 -10.17 11.22 0.38
C ASN A 78 -8.75 11.09 -0.21
N THR A 79 -8.26 9.87 -0.42
CA THR A 79 -6.91 9.62 -0.95
C THR A 79 -6.99 8.78 -2.21
N ASP A 80 -5.98 8.90 -3.07
CA ASP A 80 -6.01 8.29 -4.40
C ASP A 80 -6.08 6.76 -4.35
N VAL A 81 -5.52 6.12 -3.31
CA VAL A 81 -5.64 4.67 -3.11
C VAL A 81 -7.10 4.22 -2.98
N GLN A 82 -7.91 4.87 -2.15
CA GLN A 82 -9.30 4.44 -1.95
C GLN A 82 -10.19 4.81 -3.14
N LYS A 83 -9.85 5.86 -3.89
CA LYS A 83 -10.48 6.15 -5.19
C LYS A 83 -10.17 5.04 -6.19
N ARG A 84 -8.90 4.65 -6.34
CA ARG A 84 -8.51 3.57 -7.25
C ARG A 84 -9.12 2.22 -6.87
N ILE A 85 -9.24 1.91 -5.58
CA ILE A 85 -9.98 0.71 -5.12
C ILE A 85 -11.42 0.75 -5.65
N GLU A 86 -12.14 1.86 -5.45
CA GLU A 86 -13.51 2.04 -5.95
C GLU A 86 -13.58 1.87 -7.47
N ASP A 87 -12.71 2.56 -8.19
CA ASP A 87 -12.69 2.56 -9.65
C ASP A 87 -12.47 1.15 -10.20
N PHE A 88 -11.49 0.41 -9.68
CA PHE A 88 -11.24 -0.96 -10.13
C PHE A 88 -12.39 -1.91 -9.80
N LEU A 89 -12.96 -1.83 -8.59
CA LEU A 89 -14.10 -2.66 -8.20
C LEU A 89 -15.33 -2.39 -9.08
N ASN A 90 -15.60 -1.12 -9.41
CA ASN A 90 -16.70 -0.74 -10.31
C ASN A 90 -16.48 -1.19 -11.75
N ASN A 91 -15.22 -1.39 -12.16
CA ASN A 91 -14.85 -1.95 -13.45
C ASN A 91 -14.74 -3.49 -13.45
N GLY A 92 -15.23 -4.16 -12.40
CA GLY A 92 -15.30 -5.62 -12.33
C GLY A 92 -13.98 -6.31 -11.98
N TYR A 93 -12.98 -5.57 -11.50
CA TYR A 93 -11.78 -6.17 -10.93
C TYR A 93 -12.03 -6.59 -9.49
N PHE A 94 -11.22 -7.53 -9.01
CA PHE A 94 -11.02 -7.71 -7.57
C PHE A 94 -9.66 -7.12 -7.16
N ILE A 95 -9.54 -6.76 -5.89
CA ILE A 95 -8.31 -6.18 -5.33
C ILE A 95 -7.58 -7.24 -4.53
N GLU A 96 -6.29 -7.38 -4.78
CA GLU A 96 -5.38 -8.24 -4.01
C GLU A 96 -4.29 -7.39 -3.37
N VAL A 97 -4.10 -7.54 -2.05
CA VAL A 97 -3.02 -6.89 -1.30
C VAL A 97 -1.96 -7.91 -0.94
N ARG A 98 -0.72 -7.68 -1.38
CA ARG A 98 0.40 -8.62 -1.19
C ARG A 98 1.53 -7.99 -0.41
N ILE A 99 2.26 -8.81 0.33
CA ILE A 99 3.56 -8.45 0.91
C ILE A 99 4.60 -8.59 -0.20
N LEU A 100 5.24 -7.48 -0.57
CA LEU A 100 6.30 -7.49 -1.58
C LEU A 100 7.66 -7.75 -0.97
N LYS A 101 7.91 -7.21 0.23
CA LYS A 101 9.18 -7.38 0.92
C LYS A 101 9.04 -7.23 2.43
N LYS A 102 9.42 -8.27 3.18
CA LYS A 102 9.58 -8.17 4.64
C LYS A 102 10.89 -7.47 4.95
N VAL A 103 10.87 -6.48 5.85
CA VAL A 103 12.06 -5.72 6.26
C VAL A 103 12.17 -5.76 7.77
N ARG A 104 13.02 -6.65 8.29
CA ARG A 104 13.25 -6.80 9.73
C ARG A 104 13.96 -5.57 10.29
N TYR A 105 13.74 -5.30 11.58
CA TYR A 105 14.58 -4.37 12.33
C TYR A 105 15.96 -4.98 12.52
N LYS A 106 17.01 -4.19 12.29
CA LYS A 106 18.36 -4.56 12.70
C LYS A 106 18.66 -4.05 14.11
N GLY A 107 18.01 -2.97 14.54
CA GLY A 107 18.14 -2.41 15.88
C GLY A 107 19.43 -1.61 16.10
N ASP A 108 20.16 -1.27 15.04
CA ASP A 108 21.41 -0.49 15.13
C ASP A 108 21.17 1.02 15.24
N SER A 109 20.14 1.57 14.58
CA SER A 109 19.53 2.84 14.97
C SER A 109 18.15 3.03 14.33
N PHE A 110 17.29 3.85 14.94
CA PHE A 110 16.00 4.21 14.37
C PHE A 110 16.15 4.79 12.95
N ILE A 111 17.08 5.74 12.78
CA ILE A 111 17.32 6.41 11.49
C ILE A 111 17.72 5.38 10.42
N GLN A 112 18.62 4.45 10.75
CA GLN A 112 19.06 3.43 9.81
C GLN A 112 17.92 2.47 9.44
N ASP A 113 17.15 1.99 10.42
CA ASP A 113 16.04 1.09 10.14
C ASP A 113 14.92 1.79 9.35
N ALA A 114 14.60 3.04 9.67
CA ALA A 114 13.64 3.86 8.91
C ALA A 114 14.08 4.01 7.45
N ASN A 115 15.34 4.37 7.21
CA ASN A 115 15.90 4.51 5.87
C ASN A 115 15.93 3.18 5.10
N ARG A 116 16.20 2.04 5.75
CA ARG A 116 16.13 0.72 5.10
C ARG A 116 14.73 0.39 4.60
N LEU A 117 13.70 0.73 5.38
CA LEU A 117 12.31 0.51 4.96
C LEU A 117 11.90 1.47 3.85
N ALA A 118 12.26 2.75 3.93
CA ALA A 118 12.02 3.73 2.87
C ALA A 118 12.72 3.33 1.56
N LEU A 119 13.99 2.90 1.63
CA LEU A 119 14.72 2.41 0.47
C LEU A 119 14.08 1.16 -0.14
N ALA A 120 13.57 0.24 0.70
CA ALA A 120 12.89 -0.96 0.22
C ALA A 120 11.60 -0.62 -0.55
N GLU A 121 10.81 0.33 -0.07
CA GLU A 121 9.62 0.84 -0.75
C GLU A 121 9.96 1.49 -2.08
N LEU A 122 10.91 2.43 -2.08
CA LEU A 122 11.31 3.16 -3.28
C LEU A 122 11.81 2.22 -4.37
N LYS A 123 12.54 1.15 -4.00
CA LYS A 123 12.98 0.12 -4.95
C LYS A 123 11.81 -0.59 -5.62
N GLU A 124 10.75 -0.92 -4.89
CA GLU A 124 9.56 -1.55 -5.48
C GLU A 124 8.74 -0.56 -6.31
N ILE A 125 8.60 0.71 -5.86
CA ILE A 125 7.93 1.77 -6.64
C ILE A 125 8.61 1.93 -8.01
N VAL A 126 9.94 2.16 -8.03
CA VAL A 126 10.70 2.33 -9.27
C VAL A 126 10.60 1.09 -10.17
N LYS A 127 10.62 -0.11 -9.58
CA LYS A 127 10.45 -1.36 -10.32
C LYS A 127 9.08 -1.46 -11.02
N GLN A 128 8.00 -0.97 -10.41
CA GLN A 128 6.67 -0.94 -11.06
C GLN A 128 6.58 0.19 -12.09
N GLN A 129 7.17 1.36 -11.81
CA GLN A 129 7.21 2.50 -12.73
C GLN A 129 7.98 2.17 -14.02
N ASN A 130 9.07 1.41 -13.93
CA ASN A 130 9.80 0.91 -15.09
C ASN A 130 8.97 -0.03 -15.99
N LYS A 131 7.86 -0.57 -15.48
CA LYS A 131 6.90 -1.39 -16.24
C LYS A 131 5.69 -0.61 -16.72
N GLY A 132 5.64 0.71 -16.47
CA GLY A 132 4.51 1.57 -16.82
C GLY A 132 3.41 1.66 -15.75
N PHE A 133 3.62 1.13 -14.55
CA PHE A 133 2.62 1.10 -13.48
C PHE A 133 2.97 2.03 -12.32
N CYS A 134 1.99 2.35 -11.46
CA CYS A 134 2.19 3.23 -10.29
C CYS A 134 2.80 4.61 -10.64
N ILE A 135 2.51 5.14 -11.83
CA ILE A 135 2.93 6.48 -12.27
C ILE A 135 1.84 7.47 -11.85
N THR A 136 1.76 7.74 -10.55
CA THR A 136 0.76 8.64 -9.96
C THR A 136 1.43 9.57 -8.95
N GLU A 137 0.85 10.76 -8.72
CA GLU A 137 1.43 11.78 -7.81
C GLU A 137 1.55 11.25 -6.37
N ASP A 138 0.67 10.36 -5.91
CA ASP A 138 0.74 9.73 -4.58
C ASP A 138 1.77 8.58 -4.48
N GLN A 139 2.52 8.31 -5.55
CA GLN A 139 3.63 7.36 -5.60
C GLN A 139 4.99 8.05 -5.74
N ILE A 140 5.03 9.37 -5.68
CA ILE A 140 6.28 10.12 -5.54
C ILE A 140 6.85 9.93 -4.12
N SER A 141 8.17 9.80 -4.02
CA SER A 141 8.81 9.69 -2.71
C SER A 141 8.60 10.96 -1.89
N GLU A 142 8.32 10.81 -0.60
CA GLU A 142 8.25 11.92 0.36
C GLU A 142 9.57 12.73 0.43
N ALA A 143 10.69 12.14 0.01
CA ALA A 143 12.00 12.82 -0.02
C ALA A 143 12.15 13.80 -1.21
N VAL A 144 11.29 13.71 -2.22
CA VAL A 144 11.37 14.57 -3.42
C VAL A 144 10.77 15.94 -3.11
N LYS A 145 11.54 17.00 -3.35
CA LYS A 145 11.10 18.40 -3.27
C LYS A 145 10.32 18.75 -4.52
N GLN A 146 9.11 18.20 -4.63
CA GLN A 146 8.30 18.17 -5.85
C GLN A 146 8.27 19.50 -6.60
N LYS A 147 8.02 20.62 -5.91
CA LYS A 147 7.93 21.94 -6.57
C LYS A 147 9.21 22.34 -7.28
N THR A 148 10.36 22.19 -6.62
CA THR A 148 11.66 22.62 -7.16
C THR A 148 12.17 21.62 -8.18
N GLU A 149 12.15 20.33 -7.85
CA GLU A 149 12.68 19.28 -8.72
C GLU A 149 11.83 19.10 -9.99
N LYS A 150 10.49 19.26 -9.92
CA LYS A 150 9.62 19.24 -11.11
C LYS A 150 9.88 20.42 -12.04
N LYS A 151 10.20 21.59 -11.50
CA LYS A 151 10.62 22.74 -12.31
C LYS A 151 11.92 22.44 -13.06
N GLU A 152 12.96 22.00 -12.33
CA GLU A 152 14.25 21.65 -12.93
C GLU A 152 14.14 20.51 -13.95
N TRP A 153 13.22 19.57 -13.76
CA TRP A 153 12.93 18.52 -14.72
C TRP A 153 12.24 19.08 -15.96
N ASN A 154 11.17 19.87 -15.80
CA ASN A 154 10.46 20.48 -16.93
C ASN A 154 11.41 21.29 -17.81
N ASP A 155 12.28 22.13 -17.20
CA ASP A 155 13.26 22.96 -17.92
C ASP A 155 14.21 22.14 -18.84
N LYS A 156 14.40 20.84 -18.58
CA LYS A 156 15.22 19.94 -19.41
C LYS A 156 14.47 19.27 -20.56
N PHE A 157 13.13 19.22 -20.49
CA PHE A 157 12.28 18.48 -21.42
C PHE A 157 11.21 19.36 -22.11
N THR A 158 11.18 20.65 -21.82
CA THR A 158 10.59 21.66 -22.71
C THR A 158 11.56 21.96 -23.85
N GLU A 159 11.17 21.62 -25.08
CA GLU A 159 11.68 22.25 -26.31
C GLU A 159 11.23 23.72 -26.39
#